data_AF-A0A673ZF50-F1
#
_entry.id   AF-A0A673ZF50-F1
#
_cell.length_a   1.000
_cell.length_b   1.000
_cell.length_c   1.000
_cell.angle_alpha   90.00
_cell.angle_beta   90.00
_cell.angle_gamma   90.00
#
_symmetry.space_group_name_H-M   'P 1'
#
loop_
_entity.id
_entity.type
_entity.pdbx_description
1 polymer ?
#
loop_
_entity_poly.entity_id
_entity_poly.type
_entity_poly.pdbx_seq_one_letter_code
_entity_poly.pdbx_strand_id
1 'polypeptide(L)'
;MDHHAPIRKSTVGARPSPWIDDELGEAFSQRNMLKVLAAKSKSEIDEHNYRTLRNYAVKLNRREKKLFFNNAFIDCKNDSKKVWNTVKGLLGTSISSCPSSVEVDGRIITKPVDIANHFADFFTKKINLLSNNVNIHSSRQAIVQCIDDHIMSNKICSFSLQTVSVEEVLNLLKSLPDGKSTGYDLMDNLLLRCAAPQIAVPLRYIFNWSLEKGMFANVWKHAKLCPISKDCKEPATPANSRPISLLPTLSKILEGIVSRQIWEYMENNDLITANQHAYRKNHSTTTALVDMTDQWLNAMDNGKFVGVLFLDFSAAFDLVDHEIILTKLMHYGFKEVALNWVQSYLTDRKQSTYINGSFSSPHALNCGIPQGSCLGPLLYLIYTNDLSYALAETQATIFADDTTIYAAGQSVQQVQQALQGDLENIREWVCQNKLVLNTKKTKVML
;
A
#
# COMPACT_ATOMS: atom_id res chain seq x y z
N MET A 1 0.05 10.04 -45.75
CA MET A 1 1.05 10.51 -44.76
C MET A 1 2.25 9.58 -44.66
N ASP A 2 2.07 8.26 -44.57
CA ASP A 2 3.19 7.32 -44.38
C ASP A 2 4.21 7.22 -45.54
N HIS A 3 3.86 7.65 -46.76
CA HIS A 3 4.80 7.71 -47.89
C HIS A 3 5.60 9.03 -47.95
N HIS A 4 5.08 10.11 -47.33
CA HIS A 4 5.70 11.44 -47.35
C HIS A 4 6.34 11.82 -46.00
N ALA A 5 5.92 11.17 -44.90
CA ALA A 5 6.43 11.36 -43.54
C ALA A 5 6.39 10.02 -42.77
N PRO A 6 7.24 9.04 -43.13
CA PRO A 6 7.27 7.76 -42.44
C PRO A 6 7.72 7.93 -40.98
N ILE A 7 7.01 7.29 -40.05
CA ILE A 7 7.37 7.26 -38.63
C ILE A 7 8.70 6.51 -38.48
N ARG A 8 9.80 7.25 -38.29
CA ARG A 8 11.11 6.67 -37.98
C ARG A 8 11.24 6.53 -36.47
N LYS A 9 11.43 5.29 -35.99
CA LYS A 9 11.86 5.03 -34.61
C LYS A 9 13.35 5.29 -34.53
N SER A 10 13.74 6.43 -33.96
CA SER A 10 15.11 6.69 -33.55
C SER A 10 15.30 6.21 -32.12
N THR A 11 16.24 5.30 -31.89
CA THR A 11 16.74 5.02 -30.55
C THR A 11 17.66 6.16 -30.17
N VAL A 12 17.19 7.06 -29.30
CA VAL A 12 18.07 8.03 -28.65
C VAL A 12 19.02 7.21 -27.79
N GLY A 13 20.33 7.31 -28.05
CA GLY A 13 21.33 6.68 -27.19
C GLY A 13 21.08 7.05 -25.73
N ALA A 14 21.33 6.13 -24.80
CA ALA A 14 21.12 6.38 -23.38
C ALA A 14 21.74 7.73 -23.01
N ARG A 15 20.93 8.63 -22.41
CA ARG A 15 21.45 9.92 -21.95
C ARG A 15 22.68 9.64 -21.08
N PRO A 16 23.80 10.36 -21.28
CA PRO A 16 24.93 10.26 -20.37
C PRO A 16 24.42 10.44 -18.95
N SER A 17 25.05 9.76 -17.99
CA SER A 17 24.66 9.86 -16.59
C SER A 17 24.58 11.34 -16.20
N PRO A 18 23.57 11.76 -15.41
CA PRO A 18 23.22 13.17 -15.21
C PRO A 18 24.31 14.00 -14.50
N TRP A 19 25.36 13.35 -13.98
CA TRP A 19 26.52 13.97 -13.35
C TRP A 19 27.74 14.09 -14.29
N ILE A 20 27.60 13.79 -15.58
CA ILE A 20 28.66 14.00 -16.57
C ILE A 20 28.59 15.44 -17.04
N ASP A 21 29.55 16.24 -16.63
CA ASP A 21 29.79 17.60 -17.11
C ASP A 21 30.76 17.61 -18.31
N ASP A 22 31.00 18.79 -18.87
CA ASP A 22 31.87 18.95 -20.05
C ASP A 22 33.32 18.53 -19.76
N GLU A 23 33.85 18.84 -18.57
CA GLU A 23 35.21 18.45 -18.12
C GLU A 23 35.36 16.92 -18.08
N LEU A 24 34.38 16.21 -17.49
CA LEU A 24 34.38 14.76 -17.43
C LEU A 24 34.15 14.12 -18.82
N GLY A 25 33.33 14.77 -19.65
CA GLY A 25 33.10 14.38 -21.05
C GLY A 25 34.39 14.42 -21.89
N GLU A 26 35.17 15.49 -21.76
CA GLU A 26 36.48 15.64 -22.39
C GLU A 26 37.48 14.60 -21.87
N ALA A 27 37.55 14.41 -20.55
CA ALA A 27 38.43 13.43 -19.93
C ALA A 27 38.12 11.99 -20.42
N PHE A 28 36.85 11.63 -20.59
CA PHE A 28 36.48 10.33 -21.19
C PHE A 28 36.85 10.21 -22.66
N SER A 29 36.69 11.28 -23.43
CA SER A 29 37.02 11.31 -24.86
C SER A 29 38.53 11.14 -25.08
N GLN A 30 39.34 11.91 -24.36
CA GLN A 30 40.81 11.81 -24.40
C GLN A 30 41.30 10.45 -23.89
N ARG A 31 40.70 9.91 -22.81
CA ARG A 31 41.00 8.55 -22.32
C ARG A 31 40.74 7.49 -23.39
N ASN A 32 39.61 7.58 -24.10
CA ASN A 32 39.28 6.63 -25.16
C ASN A 32 40.25 6.72 -26.34
N MET A 33 40.67 7.94 -26.70
CA MET A 33 41.69 8.16 -27.73
C MET A 33 43.04 7.52 -27.34
N LEU A 34 43.52 7.77 -26.12
CA LEU A 34 44.76 7.17 -25.61
C LEU A 34 44.67 5.64 -25.47
N LYS A 35 43.48 5.09 -25.17
CA LYS A 35 43.26 3.63 -25.15
C LYS A 35 43.50 3.01 -26.53
N VAL A 36 43.01 3.66 -27.59
CA VAL A 36 43.19 3.20 -28.97
C VAL A 36 44.65 3.35 -29.41
N LEU A 37 45.30 4.46 -29.03
CA LEU A 37 46.71 4.70 -29.34
C LEU A 37 47.62 3.68 -28.66
N ALA A 38 47.47 3.47 -27.34
CA ALA A 38 48.26 2.48 -26.59
C ALA A 38 48.09 1.06 -27.13
N ALA A 39 46.88 0.68 -27.57
CA ALA A 39 46.62 -0.61 -28.18
C ALA A 39 47.29 -0.78 -29.56
N LYS A 40 47.51 0.31 -30.30
CA LYS A 40 48.16 0.31 -31.62
C LYS A 40 49.68 0.39 -31.53
N SER A 41 50.20 1.27 -30.68
CA SER A 41 51.65 1.56 -30.60
C SER A 41 52.43 0.54 -29.78
N LYS A 42 51.78 -0.12 -28.80
CA LYS A 42 52.43 -1.02 -27.82
C LYS A 42 53.64 -0.38 -27.10
N SER A 43 53.65 0.96 -27.01
CA SER A 43 54.69 1.74 -26.34
C SER A 43 54.39 1.86 -24.84
N GLU A 44 55.40 1.68 -24.00
CA GLU A 44 55.27 1.86 -22.53
C GLU A 44 54.84 3.29 -22.17
N ILE A 45 55.24 4.29 -22.96
CA ILE A 45 54.90 5.70 -22.74
C ILE A 45 53.40 5.94 -22.98
N ASP A 46 52.85 5.39 -24.06
CA ASP A 46 51.43 5.55 -24.39
C ASP A 46 50.55 4.78 -23.40
N GLU A 47 51.02 3.64 -22.93
CA GLU A 47 50.33 2.87 -21.90
C GLU A 47 50.35 3.60 -20.55
N HIS A 48 51.47 4.23 -20.18
CA HIS A 48 51.57 5.08 -18.99
C HIS A 48 50.59 6.26 -19.07
N ASN A 49 50.58 6.98 -20.21
CA ASN A 49 49.68 8.11 -20.44
C ASN A 49 48.21 7.71 -20.36
N TYR A 50 47.83 6.57 -20.95
CA TYR A 50 46.48 6.02 -20.81
C TYR A 50 46.13 5.70 -19.36
N ARG A 51 47.02 5.03 -18.60
CA ARG A 51 46.77 4.67 -17.19
C ARG A 51 46.58 5.93 -16.32
N THR A 52 47.41 6.95 -16.52
CA THR A 52 47.33 8.23 -15.80
C THR A 52 45.99 8.92 -16.07
N LEU A 53 45.60 9.06 -17.34
CA LEU A 53 44.34 9.71 -17.69
C LEU A 53 43.11 8.88 -17.31
N ARG A 54 43.20 7.55 -17.37
CA ARG A 54 42.16 6.65 -16.85
C ARG A 54 41.95 6.87 -15.36
N ASN A 55 43.02 6.93 -14.57
CA ASN A 55 42.92 7.12 -13.13
C ASN A 55 42.36 8.51 -12.79
N TYR A 56 42.76 9.55 -13.52
CA TYR A 56 42.19 10.89 -13.41
C TYR A 56 40.69 10.90 -13.73
N ALA A 57 40.27 10.35 -14.88
CA ALA A 57 38.86 10.27 -15.27
C ALA A 57 38.02 9.47 -14.26
N VAL A 58 38.56 8.39 -13.68
CA VAL A 58 37.89 7.63 -12.61
C VAL A 58 37.73 8.46 -11.33
N LYS A 59 38.76 9.22 -10.94
CA LYS A 59 38.71 10.11 -9.76
C LYS A 59 37.71 11.24 -9.97
N LEU A 60 37.72 11.87 -11.14
CA LEU A 60 36.81 12.95 -11.52
C LEU A 60 35.36 12.45 -11.55
N ASN A 61 35.09 11.30 -12.18
CA ASN A 61 33.75 10.69 -12.18
C ASN A 61 33.24 10.39 -10.75
N ARG A 62 34.11 9.91 -9.84
CA ARG A 62 33.74 9.69 -8.43
C ARG A 62 33.40 11.00 -7.72
N ARG A 63 34.15 12.08 -8.00
CA ARG A 63 33.89 13.41 -7.44
C ARG A 63 32.56 13.96 -7.93
N GLU A 64 32.33 14.00 -9.25
CA GLU A 64 31.09 14.55 -9.82
C GLU A 64 29.87 13.76 -9.40
N LYS A 65 29.97 12.42 -9.39
CA LYS A 65 28.89 11.58 -8.88
C LYS A 65 28.58 11.90 -7.41
N LYS A 66 29.60 12.08 -6.56
CA LYS A 66 29.41 12.44 -5.14
C LYS A 66 28.75 13.82 -5.00
N LEU A 67 29.20 14.82 -5.74
CA LEU A 67 28.66 16.17 -5.72
C LEU A 67 27.19 16.19 -6.18
N PHE A 68 26.88 15.52 -7.30
CA PHE A 68 25.52 15.40 -7.82
C PHE A 68 24.56 14.82 -6.78
N PHE A 69 24.90 13.69 -6.17
CA PHE A 69 24.02 13.05 -5.19
C PHE A 69 23.94 13.84 -3.87
N ASN A 70 25.03 14.46 -3.42
CA ASN A 70 25.00 15.34 -2.25
C ASN A 70 24.06 16.53 -2.48
N ASN A 71 24.16 17.20 -3.64
CA ASN A 71 23.27 18.30 -3.99
C ASN A 71 21.81 17.82 -4.09
N ALA A 72 21.57 16.68 -4.75
CA ALA A 72 20.25 16.08 -4.83
C ALA A 72 19.66 15.79 -3.44
N PHE A 73 20.45 15.33 -2.46
CA PHE A 73 19.97 15.12 -1.09
C PHE A 73 19.69 16.43 -0.35
N ILE A 74 20.51 17.46 -0.55
CA ILE A 74 20.29 18.80 0.02
C ILE A 74 18.97 19.38 -0.51
N ASP A 75 18.75 19.31 -1.83
CA ASP A 75 17.55 19.84 -2.50
C ASP A 75 16.27 19.07 -2.10
N CYS A 76 16.41 17.83 -1.64
CA CYS A 76 15.29 16.96 -1.27
C CYS A 76 15.00 16.89 0.23
N LYS A 77 15.68 17.69 1.07
CA LYS A 77 15.65 17.58 2.55
C LYS A 77 14.23 17.54 3.17
N ASN A 78 13.24 18.14 2.51
CA ASN A 78 11.85 18.20 2.99
C ASN A 78 10.86 17.34 2.18
N ASP A 79 11.33 16.52 1.23
CA ASP A 79 10.49 15.67 0.37
C ASP A 79 10.98 14.22 0.41
N SER A 80 10.39 13.43 1.30
CA SER A 80 10.72 12.02 1.51
C SER A 80 10.62 11.18 0.23
N LYS A 81 9.69 11.52 -0.67
CA LYS A 81 9.52 10.82 -1.95
C LYS A 81 10.69 11.09 -2.89
N LYS A 82 11.14 12.34 -2.98
CA LYS A 82 12.33 12.67 -3.79
C LYS A 82 13.60 12.08 -3.20
N VAL A 83 13.77 12.09 -1.88
CA VAL A 83 14.88 11.40 -1.20
C VAL A 83 14.91 9.92 -1.60
N TRP A 84 13.77 9.23 -1.52
CA TRP A 84 13.69 7.82 -1.91
C TRP A 84 13.99 7.60 -3.40
N ASN A 85 13.52 8.48 -4.29
CA ASN A 85 13.85 8.37 -5.72
C ASN A 85 15.37 8.52 -5.97
N THR A 86 16.02 9.45 -5.27
CA THR A 86 17.48 9.64 -5.32
C THR A 86 18.23 8.40 -4.81
N VAL A 87 17.79 7.80 -3.70
CA VAL A 87 18.35 6.54 -3.17
C VAL A 87 18.16 5.38 -4.16
N LYS A 88 16.99 5.24 -4.77
CA LYS A 88 16.74 4.21 -5.80
C LYS A 88 17.65 4.38 -7.02
N GLY A 89 17.87 5.63 -7.44
CA GLY A 89 18.83 5.97 -8.49
C GLY A 89 20.27 5.57 -8.14
N LEU A 90 20.68 5.78 -6.88
CA LEU A 90 21.99 5.36 -6.38
C LEU A 90 22.18 3.84 -6.35
N LEU A 91 21.15 3.13 -5.89
CA LEU A 91 21.16 1.67 -5.76
C LEU A 91 21.00 0.95 -7.11
N GLY A 92 20.73 1.69 -8.20
CA GLY A 92 20.49 1.11 -9.53
C GLY A 92 19.25 0.23 -9.58
N THR A 93 18.31 0.41 -8.64
CA THR A 93 17.05 -0.34 -8.63
C THR A 93 16.14 0.20 -9.73
N SER A 94 16.18 -0.39 -10.92
CA SER A 94 15.11 -0.25 -11.91
C SER A 94 13.87 -0.92 -11.37
N ILE A 95 12.72 -0.26 -11.44
CA ILE A 95 11.43 -0.91 -11.15
C ILE A 95 11.28 -2.05 -12.15
N SER A 96 11.15 -3.30 -11.69
CA SER A 96 10.90 -4.42 -12.59
C SER A 96 9.65 -4.13 -13.42
N SER A 97 9.79 -4.20 -14.75
CA SER A 97 8.70 -3.99 -15.68
C SER A 97 7.65 -5.10 -15.54
N CYS A 98 6.40 -4.81 -15.91
CA CYS A 98 5.40 -5.86 -16.07
C CYS A 98 5.96 -7.01 -16.94
N PRO A 99 5.66 -8.27 -16.59
CA PRO A 99 6.25 -9.42 -17.26
C PRO A 99 5.84 -9.44 -18.73
N SER A 100 6.82 -9.59 -19.62
CA SER A 100 6.58 -9.78 -21.06
C SER A 100 6.19 -11.23 -21.39
N SER A 101 6.49 -12.16 -20.49
CA SER A 101 6.13 -13.58 -20.58
C SER A 101 6.02 -14.20 -19.19
N VAL A 102 5.18 -15.20 -19.04
CA VAL A 102 5.02 -15.97 -17.79
C VAL A 102 4.98 -17.46 -18.15
N GLU A 103 5.72 -18.29 -17.41
CA GLU A 103 5.62 -19.74 -17.51
C GLU A 103 4.48 -20.25 -16.62
N VAL A 104 3.57 -21.01 -17.21
CA VAL A 104 2.41 -21.61 -16.55
C VAL A 104 2.36 -23.08 -16.97
N ASP A 105 2.50 -24.00 -16.01
CA ASP A 105 2.43 -25.45 -16.22
C ASP A 105 3.34 -25.96 -17.37
N GLY A 106 4.56 -25.43 -17.45
CA GLY A 106 5.55 -25.77 -18.49
C GLY A 106 5.29 -25.13 -19.86
N ARG A 107 4.33 -24.19 -19.97
CA ARG A 107 4.05 -23.42 -21.19
C ARG A 107 4.33 -21.94 -20.97
N ILE A 108 5.00 -21.30 -21.92
CA ILE A 108 5.29 -19.87 -21.87
C ILE A 108 4.15 -19.09 -22.53
N ILE A 109 3.45 -18.28 -21.74
CA ILE A 109 2.42 -17.35 -22.20
C ILE A 109 3.08 -15.99 -22.46
N THR A 110 2.86 -15.42 -23.65
CA THR A 110 3.46 -14.14 -24.07
C THR A 110 2.41 -13.07 -24.42
N LYS A 111 1.16 -13.46 -24.68
CA LYS A 111 0.10 -12.51 -25.02
C LYS A 111 -0.34 -11.75 -23.76
N PRO A 112 -0.34 -10.40 -23.77
CA PRO A 112 -0.69 -9.60 -22.58
C PRO A 112 -2.07 -9.92 -21.99
N VAL A 113 -3.07 -10.20 -22.83
CA VAL A 113 -4.42 -10.59 -22.38
C VAL A 113 -4.43 -11.92 -21.63
N ASP A 114 -3.69 -12.92 -22.11
CA ASP A 114 -3.62 -14.23 -21.48
C ASP A 114 -2.84 -14.17 -20.16
N ILE A 115 -1.77 -13.36 -20.11
CA ILE A 115 -1.05 -13.04 -18.87
C ILE A 115 -1.99 -12.35 -17.88
N ALA A 116 -2.74 -11.33 -18.30
CA ALA A 116 -3.69 -10.63 -17.44
C ALA A 116 -4.76 -11.57 -16.86
N ASN A 117 -5.34 -12.46 -17.68
CA ASN A 117 -6.28 -13.47 -17.22
C ASN A 117 -5.64 -14.44 -16.21
N HIS A 118 -4.43 -14.92 -16.48
CA HIS A 118 -3.72 -15.82 -15.55
C HIS A 118 -3.51 -15.18 -14.16
N PHE A 119 -3.07 -13.91 -14.12
CA PHE A 119 -2.95 -13.16 -12.87
C PHE A 119 -4.30 -12.96 -12.17
N ALA A 120 -5.35 -12.59 -12.93
CA ALA A 120 -6.69 -12.38 -12.37
C ALA A 120 -7.24 -13.67 -11.74
N ASP A 121 -7.11 -14.79 -12.43
CA ASP A 121 -7.54 -16.11 -11.94
C ASP A 121 -6.75 -16.54 -10.71
N PHE A 122 -5.43 -16.33 -10.70
CA PHE A 122 -4.59 -16.68 -9.56
C PHE A 122 -5.00 -15.90 -8.30
N PHE A 123 -5.15 -14.58 -8.40
CA PHE A 123 -5.55 -13.77 -7.23
C PHE A 123 -6.94 -14.16 -6.73
N THR A 124 -7.90 -14.33 -7.64
CA THR A 124 -9.27 -14.72 -7.27
C THR A 124 -9.31 -16.10 -6.61
N LYS A 125 -8.61 -17.10 -7.20
CA LYS A 125 -8.52 -18.45 -6.62
C LYS A 125 -7.88 -18.43 -5.25
N LYS A 126 -6.81 -17.65 -5.05
CA LYS A 126 -6.14 -17.53 -3.75
C LYS A 126 -7.11 -17.03 -2.67
N ILE A 127 -7.89 -15.99 -2.94
CA ILE A 127 -8.86 -15.44 -1.99
C ILE A 127 -10.01 -16.41 -1.73
N ASN A 128 -10.53 -17.08 -2.76
CA ASN A 128 -11.58 -18.09 -2.60
C ASN A 128 -11.11 -19.29 -1.76
N LEU A 129 -9.86 -19.75 -1.93
CA LEU A 129 -9.29 -20.81 -1.12
C LEU A 129 -9.13 -20.39 0.35
N LEU A 130 -8.64 -19.18 0.59
CA LEU A 130 -8.46 -18.67 1.95
C LEU A 130 -9.81 -18.49 2.65
N SER A 131 -10.78 -17.85 2.00
CA SER A 131 -12.12 -17.59 2.57
C SER A 131 -12.91 -18.87 2.85
N ASN A 132 -12.87 -19.87 1.95
CA ASN A 132 -13.56 -21.15 2.17
C ASN A 132 -13.00 -21.96 3.35
N ASN A 133 -11.70 -21.80 3.64
CA ASN A 133 -11.05 -22.49 4.75
C ASN A 133 -11.39 -21.90 6.13
N VAL A 134 -12.03 -20.72 6.20
CA VAL A 134 -12.41 -20.09 7.48
C VAL A 134 -13.78 -20.56 8.00
N ASN A 135 -14.28 -21.70 7.53
CA ASN A 135 -15.62 -22.14 7.84
C ASN A 135 -15.69 -22.93 9.17
N ILE A 136 -15.82 -22.22 10.30
CA ILE A 136 -16.22 -22.81 11.59
C ILE A 136 -17.10 -21.77 12.32
N HIS A 137 -18.38 -22.12 12.53
CA HIS A 137 -19.35 -21.51 13.44
C HIS A 137 -18.89 -20.23 14.18
N SER A 138 -18.79 -19.10 13.48
CA SER A 138 -18.48 -17.83 14.14
C SER A 138 -19.73 -17.26 14.78
N SER A 139 -19.75 -17.23 16.12
CA SER A 139 -20.80 -16.53 16.85
C SER A 139 -20.62 -15.03 16.65
N ARG A 140 -21.44 -14.41 15.79
CA ARG A 140 -21.48 -12.94 15.63
C ARG A 140 -21.71 -12.21 16.96
N GLN A 141 -22.32 -12.90 17.93
CA GLN A 141 -22.60 -12.36 19.25
C GLN A 141 -21.35 -12.01 20.05
N ALA A 142 -20.27 -12.80 19.94
CA ALA A 142 -19.02 -12.52 20.67
C ALA A 142 -18.35 -11.22 20.19
N ILE A 143 -18.33 -11.00 18.86
CA ILE A 143 -17.82 -9.76 18.25
C ILE A 143 -18.60 -8.54 18.75
N VAL A 144 -19.92 -8.66 18.74
CA VAL A 144 -20.83 -7.59 19.17
C VAL A 144 -20.64 -7.26 20.65
N GLN A 145 -20.61 -8.28 21.51
CA GLN A 145 -20.39 -8.10 22.94
C GLN A 145 -19.08 -7.39 23.23
N CYS A 146 -17.99 -7.76 22.55
CA CYS A 146 -16.70 -7.08 22.72
C CYS A 146 -16.77 -5.58 22.42
N ILE A 147 -17.44 -5.19 21.33
CA ILE A 147 -17.60 -3.78 20.95
C ILE A 147 -18.47 -3.05 21.98
N ASP A 148 -19.61 -3.62 22.34
CA ASP A 148 -20.58 -3.01 23.26
C ASP A 148 -19.98 -2.84 24.66
N ASP A 149 -19.29 -3.86 25.18
CA ASP A 149 -18.77 -3.90 26.55
C ASP A 149 -17.49 -3.08 26.74
N HIS A 150 -16.60 -3.04 25.73
CA HIS A 150 -15.28 -2.41 25.86
C HIS A 150 -15.14 -1.08 25.12
N ILE A 151 -15.73 -0.95 23.93
CA ILE A 151 -15.50 0.24 23.08
C ILE A 151 -16.63 1.25 23.23
N MET A 152 -17.87 0.77 23.17
CA MET A 152 -19.09 1.56 23.31
C MET A 152 -19.60 1.66 24.75
N SER A 153 -18.84 1.11 25.71
CA SER A 153 -19.15 1.13 27.13
C SER A 153 -19.46 2.56 27.61
N ASN A 154 -20.70 2.78 28.06
CA ASN A 154 -21.20 4.09 28.51
C ASN A 154 -21.14 5.22 27.46
N LYS A 155 -21.05 4.89 26.16
CA LYS A 155 -21.06 5.87 25.07
C LYS A 155 -22.40 5.88 24.36
N ILE A 156 -22.93 7.07 24.13
CA ILE A 156 -24.12 7.28 23.32
C ILE A 156 -23.71 8.21 22.18
N CYS A 157 -23.36 7.62 21.05
CA CYS A 157 -23.00 8.34 19.84
C CYS A 157 -23.74 7.75 18.63
N SER A 158 -23.98 8.60 17.62
CA SER A 158 -24.62 8.17 16.38
C SER A 158 -23.97 8.85 15.20
N PHE A 159 -23.70 8.08 14.15
CA PHE A 159 -23.07 8.58 12.93
C PHE A 159 -24.09 8.73 11.80
N SER A 160 -23.97 9.82 11.07
CA SER A 160 -24.76 10.10 9.86
C SER A 160 -23.89 10.86 8.87
N LEU A 161 -23.94 10.45 7.60
CA LEU A 161 -23.23 11.14 6.52
C LEU A 161 -23.76 12.55 6.35
N GLN A 162 -22.86 13.50 6.13
CA GLN A 162 -23.14 14.91 5.93
C GLN A 162 -22.91 15.31 4.47
N THR A 163 -23.75 16.19 3.95
CA THR A 163 -23.59 16.75 2.61
C THR A 163 -22.37 17.66 2.50
N VAL A 164 -21.82 17.80 1.30
CA VAL A 164 -20.66 18.67 1.01
C VAL A 164 -21.05 19.93 0.23
N SER A 165 -20.19 20.95 0.35
CA SER A 165 -20.32 22.21 -0.37
C SER A 165 -19.66 22.14 -1.75
N VAL A 166 -20.04 23.06 -2.65
CA VAL A 166 -19.40 23.17 -3.97
C VAL A 166 -17.93 23.58 -3.84
N GLU A 167 -17.62 24.45 -2.89
CA GLU A 167 -16.26 24.91 -2.61
C GLU A 167 -15.35 23.76 -2.17
N GLU A 168 -15.85 22.89 -1.30
CA GLU A 168 -15.11 21.70 -0.87
C GLU A 168 -14.78 20.80 -2.07
N VAL A 169 -15.77 20.49 -2.92
CA VAL A 169 -15.56 19.68 -4.13
C VAL A 169 -14.58 20.34 -5.09
N LEU A 170 -14.68 21.67 -5.28
CA LEU A 170 -13.76 22.43 -6.13
C LEU A 170 -12.32 22.35 -5.61
N ASN A 171 -12.13 22.51 -4.29
CA ASN A 171 -10.81 22.45 -3.66
C ASN A 171 -10.21 21.05 -3.76
N LEU A 172 -11.01 20.00 -3.53
CA LEU A 172 -10.58 18.61 -3.70
C LEU A 172 -10.14 18.35 -5.14
N LEU A 173 -10.91 18.78 -6.14
CA LEU A 173 -10.53 18.65 -7.56
C LEU A 173 -9.23 19.40 -7.87
N LYS A 174 -9.08 20.65 -7.42
CA LYS A 174 -7.86 21.44 -7.65
C LYS A 174 -6.62 20.85 -7.00
N SER A 175 -6.79 20.17 -5.86
CA SER A 175 -5.72 19.53 -5.09
C SER A 175 -5.25 18.18 -5.64
N LEU A 176 -5.85 17.66 -6.72
CA LEU A 176 -5.49 16.37 -7.27
C LEU A 176 -4.01 16.31 -7.69
N PRO A 177 -3.25 15.30 -7.23
CA PRO A 177 -1.81 15.23 -7.50
C PRO A 177 -1.50 14.89 -8.95
N ASP A 178 -0.40 15.44 -9.46
CA ASP A 178 0.14 15.16 -10.79
C ASP A 178 0.75 13.76 -10.92
N GLY A 179 0.76 13.24 -12.16
CA GLY A 179 1.49 12.02 -12.52
C GLY A 179 0.97 10.74 -11.84
N LYS A 180 -0.32 10.71 -11.47
CA LYS A 180 -0.98 9.51 -10.95
C LYS A 180 -1.57 8.68 -12.08
N SER A 181 -1.45 7.36 -11.97
CA SER A 181 -2.11 6.43 -12.89
C SER A 181 -3.63 6.54 -12.80
N THR A 182 -4.27 6.43 -13.97
CA THR A 182 -5.73 6.43 -14.09
C THR A 182 -6.36 5.12 -13.62
N GLY A 183 -7.62 5.19 -13.21
CA GLY A 183 -8.44 4.03 -12.90
C GLY A 183 -8.91 3.30 -14.16
N TYR A 184 -9.94 2.47 -14.02
CA TYR A 184 -10.57 1.77 -15.14
C TYR A 184 -11.24 2.73 -16.14
N ASP A 185 -11.70 3.89 -15.66
CA ASP A 185 -12.34 4.96 -16.43
C ASP A 185 -11.38 5.79 -17.28
N LEU A 186 -10.07 5.57 -17.15
CA LEU A 186 -9.00 6.29 -17.87
C LEU A 186 -9.03 7.82 -17.67
N MET A 187 -9.69 8.32 -16.62
CA MET A 187 -9.78 9.75 -16.31
C MET A 187 -8.51 10.24 -15.63
N ASP A 188 -7.79 11.16 -16.28
CA ASP A 188 -6.56 11.75 -15.78
C ASP A 188 -6.82 12.90 -14.78
N ASN A 189 -5.97 13.00 -13.77
CA ASN A 189 -6.08 14.03 -12.74
C ASN A 189 -5.91 15.45 -13.30
N LEU A 190 -5.07 15.63 -14.34
CA LEU A 190 -4.87 16.93 -15.00
C LEU A 190 -6.17 17.38 -15.66
N LEU A 191 -6.86 16.48 -16.35
CA LEU A 191 -8.13 16.78 -17.01
C LEU A 191 -9.19 17.23 -15.99
N LEU A 192 -9.33 16.48 -14.89
CA LEU A 192 -10.26 16.80 -13.81
C LEU A 192 -9.96 18.15 -13.15
N ARG A 193 -8.67 18.48 -12.97
CA ARG A 193 -8.22 19.78 -12.45
C ARG A 193 -8.56 20.94 -13.37
N CYS A 194 -8.26 20.81 -14.66
CA CYS A 194 -8.57 21.83 -15.65
C CYS A 194 -10.08 22.07 -15.76
N ALA A 195 -10.87 21.00 -15.68
CA ALA A 195 -12.33 21.07 -15.74
C ALA A 195 -12.99 21.45 -14.39
N ALA A 196 -12.24 21.52 -13.29
CA ALA A 196 -12.78 21.63 -11.93
C ALA A 196 -13.83 22.75 -11.75
N PRO A 197 -13.64 23.99 -12.26
CA PRO A 197 -14.64 25.04 -12.11
C PRO A 197 -15.99 24.72 -12.76
N GLN A 198 -16.00 23.91 -13.81
CA GLN A 198 -17.20 23.55 -14.56
C GLN A 198 -17.90 22.31 -13.97
N ILE A 199 -17.13 21.35 -13.46
CA ILE A 199 -17.66 20.07 -12.99
C ILE A 199 -17.95 20.04 -11.49
N ALA A 200 -17.46 21.00 -10.70
CA ALA A 200 -17.66 20.99 -9.24
C ALA A 200 -19.13 21.03 -8.83
N VAL A 201 -19.96 21.86 -9.48
CA VAL A 201 -21.40 21.97 -9.20
C VAL A 201 -22.16 20.66 -9.47
N PRO A 202 -22.09 20.06 -10.68
CA PRO A 202 -22.77 18.79 -10.93
C PRO A 202 -22.20 17.63 -10.09
N LEU A 203 -20.89 17.59 -9.84
CA LEU A 203 -20.31 16.56 -8.98
C LEU A 203 -20.79 16.67 -7.53
N ARG A 204 -20.91 17.90 -6.99
CA ARG A 204 -21.50 18.10 -5.66
C ARG A 204 -22.91 17.55 -5.58
N TYR A 205 -23.74 17.74 -6.62
CA TYR A 205 -25.08 17.16 -6.65
C TYR A 205 -25.04 15.62 -6.60
N ILE A 206 -24.18 15.00 -7.41
CA ILE A 206 -24.00 13.54 -7.43
C ILE A 206 -23.51 13.02 -6.07
N PHE A 207 -22.52 13.69 -5.47
CA PHE A 207 -21.97 13.30 -4.17
C PHE A 207 -23.01 13.43 -3.07
N ASN A 208 -23.74 14.55 -2.98
CA ASN A 208 -24.77 14.70 -1.96
C ASN A 208 -25.92 13.71 -2.16
N TRP A 209 -26.33 13.46 -3.40
CA TRP A 209 -27.32 12.43 -3.69
C TRP A 209 -26.86 11.04 -3.22
N SER A 210 -25.59 10.70 -3.46
CA SER A 210 -24.98 9.45 -2.98
C SER A 210 -25.03 9.35 -1.45
N LEU A 211 -24.61 10.42 -0.75
CA LEU A 211 -24.54 10.46 0.71
C LEU A 211 -25.93 10.43 1.38
N GLU A 212 -26.90 11.18 0.83
CA GLU A 212 -28.27 11.25 1.36
C GLU A 212 -29.07 9.98 1.11
N LYS A 213 -28.85 9.30 -0.03
CA LYS A 213 -29.55 8.05 -0.38
C LYS A 213 -28.84 6.80 0.11
N GLY A 214 -27.62 6.93 0.62
CA GLY A 214 -26.82 5.78 1.04
C GLY A 214 -26.45 4.87 -0.12
N MET A 215 -26.18 5.43 -1.31
CA MET A 215 -25.91 4.66 -2.52
C MET A 215 -24.59 5.07 -3.17
N PHE A 216 -23.71 4.11 -3.40
CA PHE A 216 -22.45 4.31 -4.13
C PHE A 216 -22.62 4.03 -5.62
N ALA A 217 -22.08 4.89 -6.48
CA ALA A 217 -22.30 4.78 -7.92
C ALA A 217 -21.66 3.52 -8.53
N ASN A 218 -22.45 2.74 -9.27
CA ASN A 218 -21.99 1.47 -9.87
C ASN A 218 -20.81 1.63 -10.84
N VAL A 219 -20.75 2.75 -11.56
CA VAL A 219 -19.63 3.07 -12.48
C VAL A 219 -18.28 3.19 -11.75
N TRP A 220 -18.28 3.43 -10.44
CA TRP A 220 -17.08 3.55 -9.62
C TRP A 220 -16.68 2.23 -8.93
N LYS A 221 -17.47 1.17 -9.09
CA LYS A 221 -17.23 -0.15 -8.46
C LYS A 221 -16.29 -1.06 -9.27
N HIS A 222 -15.72 -0.58 -10.38
CA HIS A 222 -14.77 -1.32 -11.21
C HIS A 222 -13.33 -0.83 -10.96
N ALA A 223 -12.49 -1.71 -10.40
CA ALA A 223 -11.08 -1.45 -10.17
C ALA A 223 -10.20 -1.94 -11.33
N LYS A 224 -9.20 -1.15 -11.69
CA LYS A 224 -8.09 -1.59 -12.56
C LYS A 224 -7.00 -2.20 -11.68
N LEU A 225 -6.80 -3.51 -11.77
CA LEU A 225 -5.82 -4.22 -10.97
C LEU A 225 -4.45 -4.23 -11.65
N CYS A 226 -3.44 -3.67 -11.01
CA CYS A 226 -2.06 -3.61 -11.50
C CYS A 226 -1.15 -4.44 -10.58
N PRO A 227 -0.65 -5.60 -11.05
CA PRO A 227 0.29 -6.40 -10.27
C PRO A 227 1.64 -5.68 -10.14
N ILE A 228 2.12 -5.52 -8.92
CA ILE A 228 3.44 -4.94 -8.64
C ILE A 228 4.31 -5.98 -7.93
N SER A 229 5.53 -6.23 -8.42
CA SER A 229 6.44 -7.17 -7.79
C SER A 229 6.75 -6.78 -6.34
N LYS A 230 6.80 -7.75 -5.43
CA LYS A 230 7.25 -7.54 -4.05
C LYS A 230 8.75 -7.33 -3.98
N ASP A 231 9.51 -7.97 -4.87
CA ASP A 231 10.93 -7.72 -5.08
C ASP A 231 11.15 -6.92 -6.37
N CYS A 232 11.69 -5.70 -6.22
CA CYS A 232 11.97 -4.82 -7.35
C CYS A 232 13.02 -5.39 -8.32
N LYS A 233 13.80 -6.41 -7.91
CA LYS A 233 14.81 -7.06 -8.74
C LYS A 233 14.27 -8.23 -9.57
N GLU A 234 13.13 -8.79 -9.17
CA GLU A 234 12.53 -9.93 -9.85
C GLU A 234 11.34 -9.50 -10.72
N PRO A 235 11.12 -10.17 -11.87
CA PRO A 235 9.89 -10.01 -12.64
C PRO A 235 8.67 -10.34 -11.79
N ALA A 236 7.58 -9.59 -12.00
CA ALA A 236 6.34 -9.86 -11.30
C ALA A 236 5.78 -11.24 -11.73
N THR A 237 5.59 -12.13 -10.76
CA THR A 237 4.84 -13.39 -10.92
C THR A 237 3.58 -13.32 -10.06
N PRO A 238 2.53 -14.12 -10.32
CA PRO A 238 1.33 -14.08 -9.51
C PRO A 238 1.59 -14.27 -8.00
N ALA A 239 2.52 -15.17 -7.63
CA ALA A 239 2.92 -15.40 -6.24
C ALA A 239 3.74 -14.25 -5.63
N ASN A 240 4.65 -13.66 -6.43
CA ASN A 240 5.53 -12.58 -6.00
C ASN A 240 4.94 -11.17 -6.23
N SER A 241 3.65 -11.04 -6.51
CA SER A 241 3.02 -9.74 -6.79
C SER A 241 2.07 -9.29 -5.69
N ARG A 242 1.95 -7.96 -5.54
CA ARG A 242 0.86 -7.29 -4.83
C ARG A 242 -0.19 -6.84 -5.85
N PRO A 243 -1.47 -7.20 -5.68
CA PRO A 243 -2.54 -6.77 -6.55
C PRO A 243 -3.00 -5.35 -6.18
N ILE A 244 -2.38 -4.31 -6.75
CA ILE A 244 -2.77 -2.92 -6.46
C ILE A 244 -4.01 -2.53 -7.28
N SER A 245 -5.06 -2.09 -6.59
CA SER A 245 -6.30 -1.61 -7.20
C SER A 245 -6.24 -0.11 -7.49
N LEU A 246 -6.20 0.24 -8.77
CA LEU A 246 -6.38 1.62 -9.23
C LEU A 246 -7.87 1.91 -9.39
N LEU A 247 -8.41 2.69 -8.46
CA LEU A 247 -9.81 3.14 -8.47
C LEU A 247 -9.99 4.42 -9.30
N PRO A 248 -11.19 4.63 -9.88
CA PRO A 248 -11.56 5.90 -10.52
C PRO A 248 -11.26 7.11 -9.63
N THR A 249 -10.79 8.22 -10.22
CA THR A 249 -10.40 9.38 -9.40
C THR A 249 -11.59 10.01 -8.68
N LEU A 250 -12.75 10.11 -9.33
CA LEU A 250 -13.96 10.64 -8.70
C LEU A 250 -14.47 9.74 -7.55
N SER A 251 -14.32 8.42 -7.68
CA SER A 251 -14.55 7.45 -6.59
C SER A 251 -13.73 7.82 -5.36
N LYS A 252 -12.42 8.02 -5.54
CA LYS A 252 -11.50 8.35 -4.45
C LYS A 252 -11.81 9.69 -3.78
N ILE A 253 -12.32 10.67 -4.52
CA ILE A 253 -12.75 11.95 -3.93
C ILE A 253 -13.91 11.71 -2.97
N LEU A 254 -14.95 10.98 -3.40
CA LEU A 254 -16.08 10.66 -2.54
C LEU A 254 -15.69 9.76 -1.37
N GLU A 255 -14.85 8.75 -1.60
CA GLU A 255 -14.26 7.92 -0.54
C GLU A 255 -13.48 8.77 0.47
N GLY A 256 -12.73 9.77 0.01
CA GLY A 256 -12.01 10.70 0.88
C GLY A 256 -12.92 11.55 1.74
N ILE A 257 -14.04 12.05 1.18
CA ILE A 257 -15.07 12.79 1.93
C ILE A 257 -15.66 11.91 3.03
N VAL A 258 -16.09 10.69 2.69
CA VAL A 258 -16.68 9.76 3.66
C VAL A 258 -15.67 9.32 4.71
N SER A 259 -14.44 9.00 4.29
CA SER A 259 -13.35 8.62 5.18
C SER A 259 -13.05 9.72 6.20
N ARG A 260 -13.01 10.99 5.78
CA ARG A 260 -12.83 12.14 6.67
C ARG A 260 -13.97 12.24 7.70
N GLN A 261 -15.23 12.13 7.27
CA GLN A 261 -16.37 12.21 8.18
C GLN A 261 -16.39 11.05 9.20
N ILE A 262 -16.10 9.83 8.76
CA ILE A 262 -16.01 8.66 9.65
C ILE A 262 -14.85 8.84 10.63
N TRP A 263 -13.69 9.30 10.16
CA TRP A 263 -12.53 9.54 11.01
C TRP A 263 -12.85 10.55 12.12
N GLU A 264 -13.37 11.72 11.75
CA GLU A 264 -13.76 12.76 12.69
C GLU A 264 -14.77 12.22 13.73
N TYR A 265 -15.73 11.39 13.31
CA TYR A 265 -16.66 10.74 14.22
C TYR A 265 -15.96 9.77 15.19
N MET A 266 -15.11 8.89 14.69
CA MET A 266 -14.42 7.88 15.51
C MET A 266 -13.47 8.54 16.52
N GLU A 267 -12.78 9.60 16.11
CA GLU A 267 -11.86 10.36 16.96
C GLU A 267 -12.61 11.19 18.02
N ASN A 268 -13.66 11.92 17.64
CA ASN A 268 -14.42 12.77 18.57
C ASN A 268 -15.20 11.98 19.64
N ASN A 269 -15.41 10.68 19.44
CA ASN A 269 -16.12 9.80 20.38
C ASN A 269 -15.17 8.76 21.04
N ASP A 270 -13.85 8.93 20.90
CA ASP A 270 -12.83 8.05 21.46
C ASP A 270 -13.06 6.56 21.14
N LEU A 271 -13.45 6.25 19.90
CA LEU A 271 -13.82 4.90 19.48
C LEU A 271 -12.63 4.07 18.97
N ILE A 272 -11.48 4.69 18.76
CA ILE A 272 -10.26 4.01 18.29
C ILE A 272 -9.45 3.55 19.50
N THR A 273 -9.09 2.27 19.55
CA THR A 273 -8.28 1.70 20.64
C THR A 273 -6.93 2.41 20.76
N ALA A 274 -6.45 2.59 22.00
CA ALA A 274 -5.15 3.21 22.28
C ALA A 274 -3.99 2.43 21.64
N ASN A 275 -4.14 1.11 21.52
CA ASN A 275 -3.14 0.18 20.98
C ASN A 275 -2.94 0.27 19.45
N GLN A 276 -3.80 1.02 18.76
CA GLN A 276 -3.71 1.22 17.32
C GLN A 276 -2.81 2.43 17.02
N HIS A 277 -1.73 2.22 16.27
CA HIS A 277 -0.83 3.28 15.82
C HIS A 277 -0.94 3.58 14.33
N ALA A 278 -1.50 2.68 13.52
CA ALA A 278 -1.62 2.94 12.09
C ALA A 278 -2.75 3.92 11.78
N TYR A 279 -2.53 4.68 10.70
CA TYR A 279 -3.50 5.61 10.10
C TYR A 279 -4.01 6.72 11.04
N ARG A 280 -3.44 6.86 12.24
CA ARG A 280 -3.77 7.91 13.21
C ARG A 280 -2.89 9.13 13.02
N LYS A 281 -3.49 10.30 13.21
CA LYS A 281 -2.75 11.56 13.32
C LYS A 281 -1.79 11.48 14.50
N ASN A 282 -0.60 12.04 14.35
CA ASN A 282 0.48 12.03 15.35
C ASN A 282 1.02 10.65 15.75
N HIS A 283 0.62 9.58 15.07
CA HIS A 283 1.19 8.25 15.24
C HIS A 283 2.01 7.86 14.00
N SER A 284 3.01 7.03 14.19
CA SER A 284 3.91 6.53 13.15
C SER A 284 4.51 5.19 13.57
N THR A 285 5.24 4.55 12.65
CA THR A 285 6.03 3.37 12.98
C THR A 285 7.06 3.66 14.07
N THR A 286 7.61 4.88 14.10
CA THR A 286 8.57 5.30 15.14
C THR A 286 7.91 5.42 16.50
N THR A 287 6.71 6.01 16.59
CA THR A 287 6.02 6.12 17.89
C THR A 287 5.64 4.74 18.42
N ALA A 288 5.20 3.82 17.54
CA ALA A 288 4.90 2.45 17.93
C ALA A 288 6.14 1.72 18.45
N LEU A 289 7.28 1.86 17.75
CA LEU A 289 8.54 1.26 18.18
C LEU A 289 9.02 1.82 19.51
N VAL A 290 9.00 3.15 19.68
CA VAL A 290 9.42 3.79 20.93
C VAL A 290 8.56 3.30 22.09
N ASP A 291 7.23 3.32 21.95
CA ASP A 291 6.30 2.85 22.98
C ASP A 291 6.56 1.38 23.37
N MET A 292 6.63 0.48 22.38
CA MET A 292 6.95 -0.94 22.63
C MET A 292 8.30 -1.10 23.35
N THR A 293 9.35 -0.49 22.82
CA THR A 293 10.71 -0.66 23.37
C THR A 293 10.86 -0.09 24.77
N ASP A 294 10.21 1.05 25.07
CA ASP A 294 10.23 1.66 26.40
C ASP A 294 9.55 0.73 27.42
N GLN A 295 8.39 0.18 27.07
CA GLN A 295 7.68 -0.77 27.94
C GLN A 295 8.50 -2.05 28.19
N TRP A 296 9.19 -2.56 27.16
CA TRP A 296 10.05 -3.73 27.29
C TRP A 296 11.29 -3.46 28.15
N LEU A 297 11.96 -2.32 27.93
CA LEU A 297 13.12 -1.91 28.73
C LEU A 297 12.74 -1.71 30.19
N ASN A 298 11.63 -1.01 30.46
CA ASN A 298 11.11 -0.83 31.81
C ASN A 298 10.80 -2.17 32.50
N ALA A 299 10.27 -3.16 31.77
CA ALA A 299 10.04 -4.49 32.34
C ALA A 299 11.35 -5.22 32.68
N MET A 300 12.36 -5.13 31.81
CA MET A 300 13.68 -5.72 32.04
C MET A 300 14.43 -5.06 33.20
N ASP A 301 14.36 -3.73 33.33
CA ASP A 301 14.95 -2.99 34.46
C ASP A 301 14.32 -3.40 35.80
N ASN A 302 13.06 -3.83 35.79
CA ASN A 302 12.35 -4.41 36.94
C ASN A 302 12.63 -5.91 37.15
N GLY A 303 13.63 -6.47 36.47
CA GLY A 303 14.05 -7.87 36.61
C GLY A 303 13.11 -8.89 35.97
N LYS A 304 12.18 -8.46 35.10
CA LYS A 304 11.25 -9.36 34.39
C LYS A 304 11.84 -9.83 33.06
N PHE A 305 11.44 -11.01 32.63
CA PHE A 305 11.62 -11.50 31.27
C PHE A 305 10.53 -10.92 30.37
N VAL A 306 10.88 -10.61 29.12
CA VAL A 306 9.95 -10.09 28.11
C VAL A 306 9.93 -11.04 26.93
N GLY A 307 8.75 -11.52 26.57
CA GLY A 307 8.53 -12.32 25.36
C GLY A 307 7.61 -11.59 24.40
N VAL A 308 7.87 -11.74 23.10
CA VAL A 308 7.20 -11.02 22.02
C VAL A 308 6.73 -12.00 20.95
N LEU A 309 5.50 -11.80 20.49
CA LEU A 309 4.85 -12.53 19.42
C LEU A 309 4.50 -11.55 18.28
N PHE A 310 5.08 -11.77 17.11
CA PHE A 310 4.82 -11.01 15.89
C PHE A 310 3.82 -11.77 15.03
N LEU A 311 2.64 -11.19 14.80
CA LEU A 311 1.59 -11.75 13.95
C LEU A 311 1.61 -11.12 12.56
N ASP A 312 1.46 -11.94 11.51
CA ASP A 312 1.27 -11.51 10.12
C ASP A 312 -0.02 -12.13 9.59
N PHE A 313 -0.87 -11.33 8.93
CA PHE A 313 -2.12 -11.80 8.34
C PHE A 313 -1.95 -12.11 6.84
N SER A 314 -2.53 -13.22 6.40
CA SER A 314 -2.54 -13.61 4.99
C SER A 314 -3.62 -12.85 4.23
N ALA A 315 -3.22 -11.95 3.32
CA ALA A 315 -4.15 -11.20 2.45
C ALA A 315 -5.24 -10.43 3.24
N ALA A 316 -4.83 -9.76 4.32
CA ALA A 316 -5.73 -9.18 5.31
C ALA A 316 -6.84 -8.29 4.72
N PHE A 317 -6.48 -7.33 3.86
CA PHE A 317 -7.45 -6.45 3.20
C PHE A 317 -8.41 -7.19 2.27
N ASP A 318 -7.94 -8.27 1.62
CA ASP A 318 -8.72 -9.04 0.65
C ASP A 318 -9.71 -10.01 1.33
N LEU A 319 -9.56 -10.26 2.64
CA LEU A 319 -10.38 -11.19 3.42
C LEU A 319 -11.43 -10.52 4.30
N VAL A 320 -11.49 -9.19 4.35
CA VAL A 320 -12.49 -8.46 5.15
C VAL A 320 -13.90 -8.89 4.75
N ASP A 321 -14.65 -9.45 5.70
CA ASP A 321 -16.03 -9.88 5.46
C ASP A 321 -16.99 -8.69 5.53
N HIS A 322 -17.83 -8.56 4.51
CA HIS A 322 -18.74 -7.43 4.37
C HIS A 322 -19.87 -7.44 5.40
N GLU A 323 -20.34 -8.60 5.85
CA GLU A 323 -21.39 -8.68 6.87
C GLU A 323 -20.84 -8.33 8.25
N ILE A 324 -19.63 -8.82 8.56
CA ILE A 324 -18.96 -8.53 9.83
C ILE A 324 -18.68 -7.04 9.96
N ILE A 325 -18.08 -6.40 8.94
CA ILE A 325 -17.79 -4.96 9.05
C ILE A 325 -19.07 -4.12 9.19
N LEU A 326 -20.16 -4.47 8.49
CA LEU A 326 -21.44 -3.77 8.64
C LEU A 326 -22.05 -3.98 10.02
N THR A 327 -21.93 -5.18 10.59
CA THR A 327 -22.35 -5.47 11.96
C THR A 327 -21.55 -4.60 12.94
N LYS A 328 -20.22 -4.55 12.80
CA LYS A 328 -19.38 -3.69 13.66
C LYS A 328 -19.77 -2.23 13.56
N LEU A 329 -19.95 -1.69 12.35
CA LEU A 329 -20.35 -0.30 12.13
C LEU A 329 -21.71 0.04 12.77
N MET A 330 -22.66 -0.90 12.73
CA MET A 330 -23.95 -0.75 13.41
C MET A 330 -23.75 -0.54 14.92
N HIS A 331 -22.90 -1.35 15.55
CA HIS A 331 -22.57 -1.23 16.97
C HIS A 331 -21.74 0.01 17.30
N TYR A 332 -20.94 0.52 16.36
CA TYR A 332 -20.32 1.86 16.47
C TYR A 332 -21.32 3.03 16.32
N GLY A 333 -22.63 2.78 16.23
CA GLY A 333 -23.67 3.81 16.17
C GLY A 333 -23.98 4.34 14.76
N PHE A 334 -23.59 3.64 13.69
CA PHE A 334 -23.91 4.08 12.32
C PHE A 334 -25.40 3.92 12.03
N LYS A 335 -26.04 5.01 11.58
CA LYS A 335 -27.44 4.98 11.15
C LYS A 335 -27.59 4.27 9.80
N GLU A 336 -28.82 3.86 9.52
CA GLU A 336 -29.21 3.07 8.33
C GLU A 336 -28.65 3.62 7.01
N VAL A 337 -28.78 4.92 6.74
CA VAL A 337 -28.29 5.52 5.48
C VAL A 337 -26.77 5.40 5.35
N ALA A 338 -26.02 5.57 6.44
CA ALA A 338 -24.56 5.43 6.42
C ALA A 338 -24.15 3.96 6.25
N LEU A 339 -24.85 3.02 6.91
CA LEU A 339 -24.65 1.58 6.73
C LEU A 339 -24.93 1.16 5.28
N ASN A 340 -26.06 1.61 4.71
CA ASN A 340 -26.44 1.36 3.33
C ASN A 340 -25.38 1.90 2.36
N TRP A 341 -24.80 3.07 2.66
CA TRP A 341 -23.72 3.63 1.85
C TRP A 341 -22.49 2.72 1.85
N VAL A 342 -22.03 2.27 3.03
CA VAL A 342 -20.87 1.38 3.15
C VAL A 342 -21.15 0.02 2.50
N GLN A 343 -22.35 -0.54 2.72
CA GLN A 343 -22.78 -1.77 2.06
C GLN A 343 -22.80 -1.60 0.54
N SER A 344 -23.39 -0.52 0.03
CA SER A 344 -23.40 -0.20 -1.38
C SER A 344 -22.00 0.03 -1.93
N TYR A 345 -21.05 0.55 -1.14
CA TYR A 345 -19.66 0.74 -1.55
C TYR A 345 -18.91 -0.59 -1.72
N LEU A 346 -19.16 -1.55 -0.83
CA LEU A 346 -18.48 -2.85 -0.78
C LEU A 346 -19.09 -3.90 -1.74
N THR A 347 -20.40 -3.84 -1.98
CA THR A 347 -21.14 -4.81 -2.81
C THR A 347 -21.00 -4.58 -4.31
N ASP A 348 -21.14 -5.65 -5.10
CA ASP A 348 -21.09 -5.67 -6.58
C ASP A 348 -19.81 -5.08 -7.18
N ARG A 349 -18.69 -5.21 -6.46
CA ARG A 349 -17.40 -4.75 -6.95
C ARG A 349 -16.80 -5.74 -7.95
N LYS A 350 -16.13 -5.18 -8.95
CA LYS A 350 -15.41 -5.93 -9.98
C LYS A 350 -13.99 -5.42 -10.11
N GLN A 351 -13.09 -6.30 -10.52
CA GLN A 351 -11.73 -5.94 -10.87
C GLN A 351 -11.33 -6.57 -12.21
N SER A 352 -10.47 -5.87 -12.95
CA SER A 352 -9.83 -6.40 -14.16
C SER A 352 -8.33 -6.16 -14.07
N THR A 353 -7.55 -7.22 -14.23
CA THR A 353 -6.09 -7.14 -14.26
C THR A 353 -5.64 -6.46 -15.54
N TYR A 354 -4.72 -5.50 -15.40
CA TYR A 354 -4.16 -4.74 -16.51
C TYR A 354 -2.68 -5.05 -16.67
N ILE A 355 -2.31 -5.63 -17.82
CA ILE A 355 -0.93 -5.97 -18.19
C ILE A 355 -0.66 -5.43 -19.59
N ASN A 356 0.38 -4.60 -19.73
CA ASN A 356 0.92 -4.12 -21.01
C ASN A 356 -0.14 -3.64 -22.03
N GLY A 357 -1.16 -2.90 -21.59
CA GLY A 357 -2.20 -2.36 -22.48
C GLY A 357 -3.46 -3.22 -22.61
N SER A 358 -3.46 -4.44 -22.08
CA SER A 358 -4.61 -5.36 -22.14
C SER A 358 -5.24 -5.56 -20.77
N PHE A 359 -6.57 -5.67 -20.74
CA PHE A 359 -7.34 -6.07 -19.57
C PHE A 359 -7.69 -7.56 -19.61
N SER A 360 -7.76 -8.19 -18.44
CA SER A 360 -8.42 -9.49 -18.26
C SER A 360 -9.94 -9.38 -18.38
N SER A 361 -10.62 -10.53 -18.40
CA SER A 361 -12.05 -10.56 -18.06
C SER A 361 -12.28 -9.96 -16.67
N PRO A 362 -13.45 -9.34 -16.41
CA PRO A 362 -13.80 -8.87 -15.08
C PRO A 362 -14.08 -10.02 -14.11
N HIS A 363 -13.52 -9.94 -12.91
CA HIS A 363 -13.81 -10.85 -11.80
C HIS A 363 -14.59 -10.10 -10.72
N ALA A 364 -15.64 -10.73 -10.20
CA ALA A 364 -16.42 -10.21 -9.08
C ALA A 364 -15.65 -10.41 -7.75
N LEU A 365 -15.80 -9.46 -6.83
CA LEU A 365 -15.25 -9.51 -5.49
C LEU A 365 -16.38 -9.69 -4.48
N ASN A 366 -16.36 -10.82 -3.76
CA ASN A 366 -17.37 -11.16 -2.76
C ASN A 366 -16.96 -10.80 -1.32
N CYS A 367 -15.69 -10.49 -1.12
CA CYS A 367 -15.13 -10.05 0.16
C CYS A 367 -13.95 -9.10 -0.11
N GLY A 368 -13.44 -8.52 0.97
CA GLY A 368 -12.29 -7.65 0.97
C GLY A 368 -12.61 -6.20 0.62
N ILE A 369 -11.57 -5.37 0.74
CA ILE A 369 -11.59 -3.95 0.43
C ILE A 369 -10.47 -3.64 -0.58
N PRO A 370 -10.69 -2.80 -1.61
CA PRO A 370 -9.70 -2.58 -2.65
C PRO A 370 -8.37 -2.02 -2.12
N GLN A 371 -7.26 -2.71 -2.43
CA GLN A 371 -5.89 -2.30 -2.06
C GLN A 371 -5.44 -1.09 -2.89
N GLY A 372 -5.82 0.11 -2.43
CA GLY A 372 -5.65 1.38 -3.16
C GLY A 372 -6.81 2.36 -2.94
N SER A 373 -7.83 1.93 -2.20
CA SER A 373 -8.89 2.78 -1.67
C SER A 373 -8.37 3.80 -0.65
N CYS A 374 -8.98 4.99 -0.63
CA CYS A 374 -8.77 5.99 0.41
C CYS A 374 -9.55 5.67 1.69
N LEU A 375 -10.69 4.98 1.57
CA LEU A 375 -11.54 4.56 2.68
C LEU A 375 -11.09 3.21 3.27
N GLY A 376 -10.45 2.36 2.47
CA GLY A 376 -10.10 1.01 2.85
C GLY A 376 -9.20 0.86 4.07
N PRO A 377 -8.13 1.66 4.24
CA PRO A 377 -7.34 1.66 5.48
C PRO A 377 -8.17 1.92 6.74
N LEU A 378 -9.12 2.86 6.68
CA LEU A 378 -9.99 3.19 7.81
C LEU A 378 -10.98 2.06 8.10
N LEU A 379 -11.59 1.48 7.06
CA LEU A 379 -12.47 0.33 7.22
C LEU A 379 -11.74 -0.88 7.81
N TYR A 380 -10.50 -1.15 7.38
CA TYR A 380 -9.69 -2.21 7.96
C TYR A 380 -9.32 -1.91 9.42
N LEU A 381 -8.98 -0.67 9.74
CA LEU A 381 -8.74 -0.24 11.13
C LEU A 381 -9.97 -0.50 12.00
N ILE A 382 -11.17 -0.10 11.55
CA ILE A 382 -12.43 -0.34 12.27
C ILE A 382 -12.69 -1.85 12.42
N TYR A 383 -12.34 -2.63 11.39
CA TYR A 383 -12.52 -4.08 11.38
C TYR A 383 -11.64 -4.80 12.41
N THR A 384 -10.45 -4.29 12.71
CA THR A 384 -9.52 -4.94 13.66
C THR A 384 -9.39 -4.20 14.99
N ASN A 385 -10.18 -3.14 15.20
CA ASN A 385 -10.10 -2.26 16.37
C ASN A 385 -10.38 -2.97 17.70
N ASP A 386 -11.13 -4.07 17.66
CA ASP A 386 -11.49 -4.92 18.80
C ASP A 386 -10.43 -6.00 19.11
N LEU A 387 -9.40 -6.18 18.28
CA LEU A 387 -8.39 -7.23 18.43
C LEU A 387 -7.73 -7.20 19.80
N SER A 388 -7.36 -6.01 20.29
CA SER A 388 -6.64 -5.90 21.57
C SER A 388 -7.47 -6.34 22.77
N TYR A 389 -8.80 -6.32 22.67
CA TYR A 389 -9.69 -6.76 23.75
C TYR A 389 -9.90 -8.28 23.76
N ALA A 390 -9.43 -8.99 22.75
CA ALA A 390 -9.34 -10.44 22.79
C ALA A 390 -8.20 -10.94 23.69
N LEU A 391 -7.28 -10.07 24.10
CA LEU A 391 -6.15 -10.41 24.96
C LEU A 391 -6.57 -10.33 26.43
N ALA A 392 -6.15 -11.32 27.23
CA ALA A 392 -6.44 -11.40 28.65
C ALA A 392 -5.26 -10.98 29.53
N GLU A 393 -4.04 -11.36 29.16
CA GLU A 393 -2.85 -11.19 30.00
C GLU A 393 -1.76 -10.32 29.35
N THR A 394 -1.77 -10.22 28.02
CA THR A 394 -0.74 -9.58 27.22
C THR A 394 -1.17 -8.22 26.69
N GLN A 395 -0.20 -7.47 26.18
CA GLN A 395 -0.45 -6.18 25.54
C GLN A 395 -0.15 -6.27 24.05
N ALA A 396 -0.88 -5.48 23.25
CA ALA A 396 -0.70 -5.40 21.82
C ALA A 396 -0.34 -4.00 21.36
N THR A 397 0.52 -3.94 20.35
CA THR A 397 0.73 -2.77 19.51
C THR A 397 0.34 -3.16 18.09
N ILE A 398 -0.65 -2.45 17.54
CA ILE A 398 -1.22 -2.73 16.23
C ILE A 398 -0.76 -1.62 15.27
N PHE A 399 -0.23 -2.01 14.13
CA PHE A 399 0.08 -1.11 13.03
C PHE A 399 -0.46 -1.72 11.72
N ALA A 400 -1.69 -1.35 11.35
CA ALA A 400 -2.39 -1.86 10.18
C ALA A 400 -2.53 -3.39 10.28
N ASP A 401 -1.98 -4.15 9.34
CA ASP A 401 -1.97 -5.61 9.35
C ASP A 401 -0.87 -6.23 10.23
N ASP A 402 0.14 -5.47 10.63
CA ASP A 402 1.17 -5.93 11.56
C ASP A 402 0.67 -5.80 13.00
N THR A 403 0.70 -6.90 13.76
CA THR A 403 0.34 -6.89 15.19
C THR A 403 1.45 -7.51 16.01
N THR A 404 1.92 -6.79 17.02
CA THR A 404 2.94 -7.26 17.96
C THR A 404 2.30 -7.41 19.33
N ILE A 405 2.35 -8.61 19.89
CA ILE A 405 1.86 -8.93 21.23
C ILE A 405 3.07 -9.19 22.13
N TYR A 406 3.06 -8.73 23.37
CA TYR A 406 4.11 -9.07 24.32
C TYR A 406 3.59 -9.32 25.72
N ALA A 407 4.37 -10.10 26.48
CA ALA A 407 4.15 -10.40 27.88
C ALA A 407 5.42 -10.15 28.66
N ALA A 408 5.28 -9.73 29.93
CA ALA A 408 6.40 -9.58 30.86
C ALA A 408 6.11 -10.34 32.17
N GLY A 409 7.06 -11.16 32.61
CA GLY A 409 6.87 -12.06 33.76
C GLY A 409 8.16 -12.29 34.56
N GLN A 410 8.04 -12.85 35.76
CA GLN A 410 9.19 -13.13 36.63
C GLN A 410 9.99 -14.38 36.19
N SER A 411 9.43 -15.18 35.29
CA SER A 411 10.10 -16.31 34.68
C SER A 411 9.70 -16.47 33.21
N VAL A 412 10.56 -17.12 32.43
CA VAL A 412 10.29 -17.45 31.03
C VAL A 412 9.03 -18.31 30.91
N GLN A 413 8.76 -19.19 31.88
CA GLN A 413 7.56 -20.03 31.88
C GLN A 413 6.27 -19.21 32.01
N GLN A 414 6.26 -18.17 32.85
CA GLN A 414 5.10 -17.26 32.99
C GLN A 414 4.83 -16.52 31.68
N VAL A 415 5.88 -15.97 31.07
CA VAL A 415 5.80 -15.27 29.77
C VAL A 415 5.26 -16.20 28.68
N GLN A 416 5.78 -17.43 28.61
CA GLN A 416 5.34 -18.41 27.62
C GLN A 416 3.88 -18.81 27.82
N GLN A 417 3.44 -18.98 29.08
CA GLN A 417 2.04 -19.31 29.38
C GLN A 417 1.09 -18.18 28.97
N ALA A 418 1.42 -16.94 29.30
CA ALA A 418 0.63 -15.77 28.92
C ALA A 418 0.51 -15.62 27.40
N LEU A 419 1.64 -15.69 26.68
CA LEU A 419 1.65 -15.62 25.21
C LEU A 419 0.89 -16.78 24.56
N GLN A 420 1.00 -17.99 25.11
CA GLN A 420 0.30 -19.16 24.57
C GLN A 420 -1.21 -19.10 24.81
N GLY A 421 -1.64 -18.62 25.97
CA GLY A 421 -3.05 -18.40 26.29
C GLY A 421 -3.67 -17.38 25.35
N ASP A 422 -3.02 -16.22 25.19
CA ASP A 422 -3.53 -15.16 24.31
C ASP A 422 -3.40 -15.49 22.82
N LEU A 423 -2.47 -16.35 22.41
CA LEU A 423 -2.44 -16.88 21.05
C LEU A 423 -3.68 -17.72 20.74
N GLU A 424 -4.22 -18.47 21.70
CA GLU A 424 -5.47 -19.21 21.53
C GLU A 424 -6.68 -18.27 21.44
N ASN A 425 -6.73 -17.24 22.29
CA ASN A 425 -7.77 -16.20 22.23
C ASN A 425 -7.75 -15.47 20.88
N ILE A 426 -6.56 -15.11 20.39
CA ILE A 426 -6.38 -14.52 19.06
C ILE A 426 -6.80 -15.51 17.96
N ARG A 427 -6.48 -16.79 18.09
CA ARG A 427 -6.92 -17.80 17.11
C ARG A 427 -8.44 -17.82 16.99
N GLU A 428 -9.14 -17.78 18.12
CA GLU A 428 -10.60 -17.69 18.13
C GLU A 428 -11.10 -16.38 17.49
N TRP A 429 -10.55 -15.24 17.89
CA TRP A 429 -10.90 -13.93 17.34
C TRP A 429 -10.69 -13.87 15.82
N VAL A 430 -9.59 -14.44 15.31
CA VAL A 430 -9.27 -14.50 13.88
C VAL A 430 -10.31 -15.33 13.13
N CYS A 431 -10.71 -16.48 13.67
CA CYS A 431 -11.79 -17.31 13.11
C CYS A 431 -13.13 -16.56 13.11
N GLN A 432 -13.48 -15.90 14.22
CA GLN A 432 -14.70 -15.12 14.34
C GLN A 432 -14.76 -14.00 13.28
N ASN A 433 -13.63 -13.34 13.04
CA ASN A 433 -13.47 -12.25 12.08
C ASN A 433 -13.14 -12.72 10.64
N LYS A 434 -13.23 -14.02 10.34
CA LYS A 434 -12.93 -14.60 9.03
C LYS A 434 -11.56 -14.20 8.43
N LEU A 435 -10.58 -13.92 9.29
CA LEU A 435 -9.21 -13.62 8.89
C LEU A 435 -8.36 -14.89 8.90
N VAL A 436 -7.13 -14.81 8.36
CA VAL A 436 -6.20 -15.94 8.32
C VAL A 436 -4.82 -15.49 8.77
N LEU A 437 -4.25 -16.15 9.79
CA LEU A 437 -2.87 -15.93 10.21
C LEU A 437 -1.87 -16.62 9.26
N ASN A 438 -0.77 -15.94 8.98
CA ASN A 438 0.35 -16.47 8.22
C ASN A 438 1.35 -17.15 9.14
N THR A 439 1.10 -18.41 9.46
CA THR A 439 1.92 -19.20 10.39
C THR A 439 3.42 -19.25 10.05
N LYS A 440 3.79 -19.13 8.76
CA LYS A 440 5.20 -19.12 8.35
C LYS A 440 5.93 -17.84 8.75
N LYS A 441 5.21 -16.71 8.74
CA LYS A 441 5.74 -15.40 9.06
C LYS A 441 5.48 -14.95 10.49
N THR A 442 4.50 -15.55 11.17
CA THR A 442 4.35 -15.40 12.62
C THR A 442 5.61 -15.89 13.33
N LYS A 443 6.17 -15.07 14.23
CA LYS A 443 7.41 -15.37 14.97
C LYS A 443 7.26 -15.06 16.45
N VAL A 444 7.94 -15.85 17.27
CA VAL A 444 8.06 -15.63 18.71
C VAL A 444 9.53 -15.37 19.06
N MET A 445 9.74 -14.48 20.03
CA MET A 445 11.02 -14.16 20.65
C MET A 445 10.81 -14.24 22.16
N LEU A 446 11.59 -15.05 22.86
CA LEU A 446 11.52 -15.28 24.31
C LEU A 446 12.81 -14.84 25.00
#